data_AF-A0AAD4W389-F1
#
_entry.id   AF-A0AAD4W389-F1
#
_cell.length_a   1.000
_cell.length_b   1.000
_cell.length_c   1.000
_cell.angle_alpha   90.00
_cell.angle_beta   90.00
_cell.angle_gamma   90.00
#
_symmetry.space_group_name_H-M   'P 1'
#
loop_
_entity.id
_entity.type
_entity.pdbx_description
1 polymer ?
#
loop_
_entity_poly.entity_id
_entity_poly.type
_entity_poly.pdbx_seq_one_letter_code
_entity_poly.pdbx_strand_id
1 'polypeptide(L)'
;MRRMMTQNLGAHHYQSSKEIQVEHDSRATATLETETDFSRDARAVRERVLKRAKEALKGKSKGTKNDKLYKGIHGYIDYKAGFQRELTVASEKVGGFHGPLRASAHIRATTRFDYQPDICKDYKETSYCGYRDSCKFMHDRGDYKSGWQMEREWDEAEEIRKRWHHSKNKKRFVCEKPTLGIFNTAHEIRKRMAAKGK
;
A
#
# COMPACT_ATOMS: atom_id res chain seq x y z
N MET A 1 42.10 -29.17 -33.74
CA MET A 1 40.87 -28.53 -34.24
C MET A 1 39.80 -28.58 -33.14
N ARG A 2 39.48 -27.46 -32.48
CA ARG A 2 38.39 -27.38 -31.48
C ARG A 2 37.21 -26.61 -32.09
N ARG A 3 36.08 -27.29 -32.26
CA ARG A 3 34.78 -26.70 -32.64
C ARG A 3 34.28 -25.84 -31.47
N MET A 4 34.21 -24.53 -31.65
CA MET A 4 33.53 -23.64 -30.71
C MET A 4 32.02 -23.78 -30.90
N MET A 5 31.35 -24.37 -29.91
CA MET A 5 29.89 -24.34 -29.80
C MET A 5 29.49 -22.93 -29.35
N THR A 6 29.01 -22.10 -30.27
CA THR A 6 28.36 -20.84 -29.95
C THR A 6 26.98 -21.16 -29.37
N GLN A 7 26.83 -21.04 -28.06
CA GLN A 7 25.54 -21.16 -27.39
C GLN A 7 24.68 -19.95 -27.78
N ASN A 8 23.56 -20.21 -28.47
CA ASN A 8 22.55 -19.21 -28.78
C ASN A 8 21.91 -18.71 -27.47
N LEU A 9 22.30 -17.52 -27.02
CA LEU A 9 21.59 -16.77 -26.00
C LEU A 9 20.29 -16.24 -26.63
N GLY A 10 19.19 -16.98 -26.47
CA GLY A 10 17.88 -16.59 -26.98
C GLY A 10 17.40 -15.30 -26.33
N ALA A 11 17.33 -14.22 -27.11
CA ALA A 11 16.73 -12.96 -26.66
C ALA A 11 15.20 -13.13 -26.60
N HIS A 12 14.62 -12.95 -25.42
CA HIS A 12 13.16 -12.95 -25.26
C HIS A 12 12.59 -11.65 -25.87
N HIS A 13 11.74 -11.79 -26.89
CA HIS A 13 11.03 -10.68 -27.50
C HIS A 13 9.57 -10.69 -27.05
N TYR A 14 9.13 -9.62 -26.37
CA TYR A 14 7.72 -9.45 -26.00
C TYR A 14 6.98 -8.79 -27.16
N GLN A 15 6.14 -9.54 -27.85
CA GLN A 15 5.26 -9.00 -28.91
C GLN A 15 4.11 -8.23 -28.26
N SER A 16 3.85 -6.99 -28.71
CA SER A 16 2.65 -6.26 -28.28
C SER A 16 1.42 -6.88 -28.93
N SER A 17 0.25 -6.72 -28.29
CA SER A 17 -1.03 -7.21 -28.82
C SER A 17 -1.46 -6.52 -30.12
N LYS A 18 -0.77 -5.46 -30.59
CA LYS A 18 -1.09 -4.67 -31.80
C LYS A 18 -2.54 -4.17 -31.91
N GLU A 19 -3.29 -4.23 -30.83
CA GLU A 19 -4.68 -3.77 -30.72
C GLU A 19 -4.72 -2.32 -30.21
N ILE A 20 -5.64 -1.54 -30.75
CA ILE A 20 -5.90 -0.17 -30.29
C ILE A 20 -6.73 -0.26 -29.00
N GLN A 21 -6.06 -0.09 -27.86
CA GLN A 21 -6.73 -0.01 -26.57
C GLN A 21 -7.45 1.35 -26.49
N VAL A 22 -8.77 1.35 -26.60
CA VAL A 22 -9.58 2.55 -26.41
C VAL A 22 -9.70 2.80 -24.89
N GLU A 23 -9.34 4.01 -24.46
CA GLU A 23 -9.29 4.44 -23.06
C GLU A 23 -10.56 4.03 -22.28
N HIS A 24 -10.36 3.21 -21.26
CA HIS A 24 -11.41 2.75 -20.37
C HIS A 24 -11.43 3.64 -19.11
N ASP A 25 -12.42 4.53 -19.00
CA ASP A 25 -12.84 5.29 -17.80
C ASP A 25 -11.77 6.06 -17.00
N SER A 26 -10.52 6.18 -17.49
CA SER A 26 -9.39 6.87 -16.81
C SER A 26 -9.31 6.64 -15.27
N ARG A 27 -9.66 5.44 -14.81
CA ARG A 27 -9.71 5.02 -13.39
C ARG A 27 -10.68 5.81 -12.50
N ALA A 28 -11.78 6.33 -13.05
CA ALA A 28 -12.82 7.00 -12.26
C ALA A 28 -13.57 6.01 -11.34
N THR A 29 -13.84 4.79 -11.81
CA THR A 29 -14.48 3.71 -11.04
C THR A 29 -13.51 2.78 -10.29
N ALA A 30 -12.25 3.19 -10.11
CA ALA A 30 -11.24 2.34 -9.47
C ALA A 30 -11.63 1.95 -8.03
N THR A 31 -11.57 0.66 -7.74
CA THR A 31 -11.77 0.10 -6.40
C THR A 31 -10.44 0.02 -5.64
N LEU A 32 -10.50 0.26 -4.33
CA LEU A 32 -9.36 0.07 -3.44
C LEU A 32 -9.18 -1.42 -3.12
N GLU A 33 -8.16 -2.04 -3.69
CA GLU A 33 -7.84 -3.47 -3.56
C GLU A 33 -6.75 -3.77 -2.52
N THR A 34 -6.39 -2.79 -1.68
CA THR A 34 -5.38 -2.99 -0.61
C THR A 34 -5.89 -3.89 0.51
N GLU A 35 -7.22 -3.94 0.70
CA GLU A 35 -7.88 -4.72 1.74
C GLU A 35 -8.36 -6.08 1.22
N THR A 36 -8.79 -6.94 2.15
CA THR A 36 -9.39 -8.24 1.78
C THR A 36 -10.64 -8.06 0.90
N ASP A 37 -10.77 -8.91 -0.12
CA ASP A 37 -11.94 -8.93 -1.02
C ASP A 37 -13.28 -8.99 -0.27
N PHE A 38 -14.30 -8.34 -0.84
CA PHE A 38 -15.64 -8.21 -0.26
C PHE A 38 -16.32 -9.55 0.09
N SER A 39 -16.00 -10.63 -0.63
CA SER A 39 -16.58 -11.95 -0.38
C SER A 39 -15.92 -12.69 0.79
N ARG A 40 -14.67 -12.35 1.10
CA ARG A 40 -13.80 -13.04 2.06
C ARG A 40 -13.53 -12.24 3.33
N ASP A 41 -13.96 -10.99 3.38
CA ASP A 41 -13.75 -10.12 4.52
C ASP A 41 -14.44 -10.63 5.80
N ALA A 42 -13.95 -10.15 6.95
CA ALA A 42 -14.46 -10.56 8.26
C ALA A 42 -15.95 -10.26 8.43
N ARG A 43 -16.43 -9.18 7.80
CA ARG A 43 -17.86 -8.81 7.81
C ARG A 43 -18.71 -9.83 7.02
N ALA A 44 -18.31 -10.24 5.82
CA ALA A 44 -19.04 -11.25 5.03
C ALA A 44 -18.98 -12.64 5.68
N VAL A 45 -17.87 -13.00 6.33
CA VAL A 45 -17.80 -14.23 7.14
C VAL A 45 -18.84 -14.17 8.26
N ARG A 46 -18.92 -13.07 9.00
CA ARG A 46 -19.88 -12.89 10.10
C ARG A 46 -21.33 -12.90 9.60
N GLU A 47 -21.62 -12.19 8.52
CA GLU A 47 -22.95 -12.18 7.89
C GLU A 47 -23.40 -13.60 7.48
N ARG A 48 -22.48 -14.43 6.94
CA ARG A 48 -22.76 -15.84 6.65
C ARG A 48 -23.04 -16.67 7.90
N VAL A 49 -22.31 -16.46 8.98
CA VAL A 49 -22.53 -17.16 10.27
C VAL A 49 -23.88 -16.79 10.86
N LEU A 50 -24.21 -15.50 10.89
CA LEU A 50 -25.50 -15.01 11.39
C LEU A 50 -26.67 -15.54 10.56
N LYS A 51 -26.54 -15.58 9.23
CA LYS A 51 -27.55 -16.15 8.33
C LYS A 51 -27.81 -17.63 8.65
N ARG A 52 -26.75 -18.44 8.79
CA ARG A 52 -26.85 -19.87 9.18
C ARG A 52 -27.52 -20.05 10.54
N ALA A 53 -27.17 -19.23 11.53
CA ALA A 53 -27.79 -19.27 12.85
C ALA A 53 -29.29 -18.93 12.79
N LYS A 54 -29.68 -17.94 11.99
CA LYS A 54 -31.10 -17.60 11.76
C LYS A 54 -31.89 -18.69 11.07
N GLU A 55 -31.31 -19.32 10.05
CA GLU A 55 -31.94 -20.46 9.35
C GLU A 55 -32.14 -21.63 10.32
N ALA A 56 -31.15 -21.92 11.18
CA ALA A 56 -31.27 -22.94 12.21
C ALA A 56 -32.35 -22.64 13.27
N LEU A 57 -32.57 -21.36 13.61
CA LEU A 57 -33.65 -20.94 14.53
C LEU A 57 -35.04 -20.98 13.89
N LYS A 58 -35.15 -20.64 12.60
CA LYS A 58 -36.43 -20.65 11.85
C LYS A 58 -36.91 -22.08 11.58
N GLY A 59 -35.98 -23.01 11.36
CA GLY A 59 -36.29 -24.43 11.25
C GLY A 59 -36.73 -24.98 12.61
N LYS A 60 -38.05 -25.08 12.85
CA LYS A 60 -38.62 -25.86 13.95
C LYS A 60 -38.26 -27.35 13.79
N SER A 61 -37.05 -27.74 14.15
CA SER A 61 -36.74 -29.15 14.42
C SER A 61 -35.76 -29.24 15.56
N LYS A 62 -36.30 -29.46 16.76
CA LYS A 62 -35.60 -29.74 18.01
C LYS A 62 -34.92 -31.14 18.00
N GLY A 63 -34.53 -31.68 16.84
CA GLY A 63 -34.26 -33.11 16.72
C GLY A 63 -33.68 -33.64 15.41
N THR A 64 -33.09 -32.84 14.52
CA THR A 64 -32.18 -33.41 13.52
C THR A 64 -30.85 -33.70 14.22
N LYS A 65 -30.63 -34.97 14.54
CA LYS A 65 -29.40 -35.51 15.13
C LYS A 65 -28.19 -34.78 14.53
N ASN A 66 -27.33 -34.25 15.40
CA ASN A 66 -26.03 -33.71 15.03
C ASN A 66 -25.24 -34.82 14.34
N ASP A 67 -25.39 -34.93 13.02
CA ASP A 67 -24.40 -35.57 12.19
C ASP A 67 -23.08 -34.85 12.54
N LYS A 68 -22.06 -35.59 12.94
CA LYS A 68 -20.79 -35.06 13.50
C LYS A 68 -19.96 -34.29 12.45
N LEU A 69 -20.63 -33.77 11.43
CA LEU A 69 -20.10 -33.00 10.33
C LEU A 69 -19.71 -31.62 10.83
N TYR A 70 -18.40 -31.38 10.80
CA TYR A 70 -17.82 -30.10 11.16
C TYR A 70 -18.29 -28.96 10.24
N LYS A 71 -18.85 -27.90 10.82
CA LYS A 71 -19.43 -26.75 10.08
C LYS A 71 -18.50 -25.54 10.00
N GLY A 72 -17.22 -25.73 10.37
CA GLY A 72 -16.22 -24.67 10.48
C GLY A 72 -16.07 -24.11 11.89
N ILE A 73 -15.02 -23.34 12.12
CA ILE A 73 -14.62 -22.82 13.44
C ILE A 73 -15.74 -21.97 14.07
N HIS A 74 -16.46 -21.21 13.26
CA HIS A 74 -17.58 -20.35 13.69
C HIS A 74 -18.95 -21.03 13.54
N GLY A 75 -18.99 -22.34 13.25
CA GLY A 75 -20.22 -23.10 12.98
C GLY A 75 -20.83 -23.79 14.19
N TYR A 76 -20.25 -23.60 15.39
CA TYR A 76 -20.79 -24.16 16.64
C TYR A 76 -22.08 -23.45 17.07
N ILE A 77 -22.86 -24.12 17.93
CA ILE A 77 -24.15 -23.61 18.41
C ILE A 77 -23.93 -22.32 19.19
N ASP A 78 -24.43 -21.22 18.63
CA ASP A 78 -24.48 -19.95 19.32
C ASP A 78 -25.78 -19.88 20.14
N TYR A 79 -25.68 -20.14 21.43
CA TYR A 79 -26.81 -20.07 22.37
C TYR A 79 -27.33 -18.63 22.59
N LYS A 80 -26.61 -17.61 22.10
CA LYS A 80 -27.05 -16.20 22.11
C LYS A 80 -27.71 -15.79 20.79
N ALA A 81 -27.76 -16.68 19.79
CA ALA A 81 -28.40 -16.42 18.50
C ALA A 81 -29.90 -16.17 18.71
N GLY A 82 -30.32 -14.92 18.61
CA GLY A 82 -31.69 -14.47 18.88
C GLY A 82 -31.75 -13.21 19.74
N PHE A 83 -30.75 -12.97 20.59
CA PHE A 83 -30.66 -11.74 21.39
C PHE A 83 -29.94 -10.61 20.62
N GLN A 84 -28.96 -10.98 19.79
CA GLN A 84 -28.28 -10.03 18.88
C GLN A 84 -29.13 -9.80 17.63
N ARG A 85 -29.84 -8.67 17.59
CA ARG A 85 -30.65 -8.25 16.43
C ARG A 85 -29.73 -7.74 15.31
N GLU A 86 -30.12 -7.98 14.05
CA GLU A 86 -29.36 -7.52 12.88
C GLU A 86 -29.23 -6.00 12.77
N LEU A 87 -30.17 -5.24 13.34
CA LEU A 87 -30.11 -3.78 13.39
C LEU A 87 -29.04 -3.23 14.34
N THR A 88 -28.58 -4.01 15.33
CA THR A 88 -27.52 -3.58 16.25
C THR A 88 -26.14 -3.70 15.63
N VAL A 89 -25.97 -4.42 14.52
CA VAL A 89 -24.67 -4.60 13.86
C VAL A 89 -24.11 -3.27 13.33
N ALA A 90 -24.96 -2.31 12.95
CA ALA A 90 -24.52 -0.98 12.54
C ALA A 90 -24.16 -0.08 13.74
N SER A 91 -24.91 -0.19 14.84
CA SER A 91 -24.68 0.59 16.07
C SER A 91 -23.48 0.06 16.88
N GLU A 92 -23.30 -1.26 16.96
CA GLU A 92 -22.15 -1.93 17.58
C GLU A 92 -20.84 -1.74 16.81
N LYS A 93 -20.92 -1.43 15.50
CA LYS A 93 -19.75 -1.09 14.67
C LYS A 93 -19.15 0.26 15.00
N VAL A 94 -19.92 1.19 15.58
CA VAL A 94 -19.39 2.47 16.07
C VAL A 94 -18.65 2.29 17.40
N GLY A 95 -19.01 1.28 18.19
CA GLY A 95 -18.39 0.99 19.49
C GLY A 95 -17.09 0.17 19.45
N GLY A 96 -16.55 -0.15 18.26
CA GLY A 96 -15.29 -0.91 18.13
C GLY A 96 -15.32 -2.35 18.66
N PHE A 97 -16.50 -2.87 19.04
CA PHE A 97 -16.63 -4.15 19.73
C PHE A 97 -16.61 -5.37 18.79
N HIS A 98 -16.56 -5.16 17.47
CA HIS A 98 -16.77 -6.21 16.48
C HIS A 98 -15.75 -6.19 15.34
N GLY A 99 -14.63 -6.90 15.54
CA GLY A 99 -13.71 -7.40 14.50
C GLY A 99 -13.17 -6.37 13.49
N PRO A 100 -12.41 -6.83 12.49
CA PRO A 100 -11.96 -5.97 11.40
C PRO A 100 -13.16 -5.36 10.64
N LEU A 101 -13.13 -4.04 10.48
CA LEU A 101 -14.15 -3.28 9.75
C LEU A 101 -13.83 -3.25 8.25
N ARG A 102 -14.89 -3.28 7.43
CA ARG A 102 -14.78 -3.12 5.97
C ARG A 102 -14.53 -1.64 5.65
N ALA A 103 -13.38 -1.34 5.03
CA ALA A 103 -13.08 -0.02 4.51
C ALA A 103 -13.96 0.36 3.31
N SER A 104 -14.08 1.64 3.01
CA SER A 104 -14.80 2.13 1.83
C SER A 104 -14.04 1.81 0.54
N ALA A 105 -14.70 1.23 -0.47
CA ALA A 105 -14.06 0.82 -1.73
C ALA A 105 -13.65 1.98 -2.66
N HIS A 106 -14.35 3.12 -2.57
CA HIS A 106 -14.29 4.18 -3.59
C HIS A 106 -13.69 5.49 -3.05
N ILE A 107 -13.07 5.45 -1.87
CA ILE A 107 -12.45 6.63 -1.25
C ILE A 107 -10.95 6.39 -1.19
N ARG A 108 -10.18 7.36 -1.70
CA ARG A 108 -8.73 7.40 -1.54
C ARG A 108 -8.41 8.25 -0.31
N ALA A 109 -7.73 7.66 0.67
CA ALA A 109 -7.24 8.43 1.81
C ALA A 109 -6.18 9.43 1.35
N THR A 110 -6.31 10.69 1.76
CA THR A 110 -5.30 11.71 1.52
C THR A 110 -4.12 11.45 2.45
N THR A 111 -2.94 11.22 1.89
CA THR A 111 -1.71 11.08 2.67
C THR A 111 -0.99 12.42 2.72
N ARG A 112 -0.61 12.84 3.92
CA ARG A 112 0.26 13.99 4.15
C ARG A 112 1.47 13.51 4.93
N PHE A 113 2.66 13.85 4.45
CA PHE A 113 3.89 13.60 5.17
C PHE A 113 3.99 14.59 6.34
N ASP A 114 4.05 14.07 7.55
CA ASP A 114 4.36 14.85 8.74
C ASP A 114 5.86 14.84 8.97
N TYR A 115 6.48 16.02 8.84
CA TYR A 115 7.92 16.18 8.98
C TYR A 115 8.34 16.59 10.39
N GLN A 116 7.40 16.91 11.29
CA GLN A 116 7.73 17.37 12.63
C GLN A 116 8.07 16.17 13.52
N PRO A 117 9.32 16.02 13.98
CA PRO A 117 9.66 14.95 14.92
C PRO A 117 9.27 15.39 16.33
N ASP A 118 8.40 14.64 16.99
CA ASP A 118 8.07 14.85 18.41
C ASP A 118 9.16 14.28 19.33
N ILE A 119 10.40 14.74 19.14
CA ILE A 119 11.57 14.33 19.92
C ILE A 119 11.92 15.41 20.93
N CYS A 120 12.19 15.01 22.17
CA CYS A 120 12.62 15.93 23.20
C CYS A 120 14.00 16.50 22.84
N LYS A 121 14.04 17.80 22.56
CA LYS A 121 15.28 18.52 22.23
C LYS A 121 16.31 18.41 23.35
N ASP A 122 15.91 18.70 24.59
CA ASP A 122 16.80 18.70 25.75
C ASP A 122 17.41 17.31 25.98
N TYR A 123 16.59 16.25 25.88
CA TYR A 123 17.07 14.88 26.04
C TYR A 123 18.03 14.46 24.92
N LYS A 124 17.75 14.87 23.68
CA LYS A 124 18.56 14.52 22.50
C LYS A 124 19.93 15.19 22.52
N GLU A 125 20.00 16.48 22.86
CA GLU A 125 21.26 17.25 22.86
C GLU A 125 22.05 17.04 24.15
N THR A 126 21.38 17.03 25.30
CA THR A 126 22.05 17.13 26.60
C THR A 126 22.00 15.86 27.42
N SER A 127 21.35 14.79 26.93
CA SER A 127 21.15 13.53 27.65
C SER A 127 20.29 13.62 28.92
N TYR A 128 19.74 14.80 29.21
CA TYR A 128 18.97 15.08 30.40
C TYR A 128 17.71 15.88 30.04
N CYS A 129 16.56 15.44 30.53
CA CYS A 129 15.31 16.18 30.42
C CYS A 129 14.77 16.44 31.82
N GLY A 130 14.55 17.71 32.17
CA GLY A 130 14.00 18.09 33.48
C GLY A 130 12.59 17.54 33.74
N TYR A 131 11.82 17.29 32.69
CA TYR A 131 10.49 16.65 32.79
C TYR A 131 10.56 15.12 32.91
N ARG A 132 11.74 14.53 32.69
CA ARG A 132 12.00 13.09 32.79
C ARG A 132 10.87 12.28 32.14
N ASP A 133 10.28 11.32 32.85
CA ASP A 133 9.27 10.41 32.31
C ASP A 133 7.89 11.08 32.10
N SER A 134 7.71 12.32 32.56
CA SER A 134 6.50 13.12 32.31
C SER A 134 6.60 13.97 31.03
N CYS A 135 7.71 13.90 30.30
CA CYS A 135 7.89 14.62 29.05
C CYS A 135 6.92 14.09 27.98
N LYS A 136 6.15 14.98 27.35
CA LYS A 136 5.23 14.61 26.23
C LYS A 136 5.97 14.22 24.94
N PHE A 137 7.24 14.59 24.83
CA PHE A 137 8.06 14.36 23.64
C PHE A 137 8.92 13.11 23.84
N MET A 138 9.21 12.40 22.75
CA MET A 138 9.95 11.15 22.78
C MET A 138 11.40 11.34 23.22
N HIS A 139 11.85 10.50 24.15
CA HIS A 139 13.23 10.47 24.65
C HIS A 139 14.12 9.60 23.77
N ASP A 140 14.55 10.15 22.64
CA ASP A 140 15.46 9.49 21.70
C ASP A 140 16.82 10.16 21.61
N ARG A 141 17.83 9.38 21.25
CA ARG A 141 19.18 9.88 20.93
C ARG A 141 19.66 9.49 19.54
N GLY A 142 18.78 8.94 18.70
CA GLY A 142 19.07 8.67 17.30
C GLY A 142 19.34 9.97 16.54
N ASP A 143 20.45 9.99 15.80
CA ASP A 143 20.89 11.08 14.93
C ASP A 143 20.58 10.78 13.45
N TYR A 144 19.56 9.96 13.17
CA TYR A 144 19.16 9.62 11.82
C TYR A 144 18.77 10.85 11.00
N LYS A 145 19.18 10.85 9.73
CA LYS A 145 18.77 11.88 8.77
C LYS A 145 17.27 11.76 8.52
N SER A 146 16.61 12.92 8.46
CA SER A 146 15.21 13.00 8.07
C SER A 146 15.03 12.76 6.56
N GLY A 147 13.85 12.32 6.13
CA GLY A 147 13.59 12.00 4.72
C GLY A 147 13.93 13.14 3.76
N TRP A 148 13.61 14.39 4.13
CA TRP A 148 13.91 15.56 3.29
C TRP A 148 15.42 15.82 3.13
N GLN A 149 16.22 15.51 4.16
CA GLN A 149 17.68 15.64 4.07
C GLN A 149 18.25 14.62 3.08
N MET A 150 17.72 13.39 3.08
CA MET A 150 18.11 12.34 2.15
C MET A 150 17.72 12.68 0.70
N GLU A 151 16.49 13.18 0.49
CA GLU A 151 16.04 13.61 -0.84
C GLU A 151 16.93 14.72 -1.40
N ARG A 152 17.28 15.71 -0.58
CA ARG A 152 18.18 16.80 -0.98
C ARG A 152 19.58 16.29 -1.33
N GLU A 153 20.17 15.44 -0.50
CA GLU A 153 21.50 14.84 -0.77
C GLU A 153 21.49 14.01 -2.06
N TRP A 154 20.38 13.33 -2.35
CA TRP A 154 20.22 12.57 -3.58
C TRP A 154 20.16 13.47 -4.82
N ASP A 155 19.39 14.56 -4.77
CA ASP A 155 19.29 15.55 -5.86
C ASP A 155 20.67 16.19 -6.13
N GLU A 156 21.38 16.59 -5.07
CA GLU A 156 22.73 17.15 -5.18
C GLU A 156 23.70 16.14 -5.83
N ALA A 157 23.64 14.86 -5.44
CA ALA A 157 24.45 13.81 -6.03
C ALA A 157 24.10 13.56 -7.52
N GLU A 158 22.82 13.62 -7.89
CA GLU A 158 22.34 13.53 -9.28
C GLU A 158 22.91 14.66 -10.14
N GLU A 159 22.88 15.90 -9.63
CA GLU A 159 23.41 17.07 -10.33
C GLU A 159 24.94 17.01 -10.47
N ILE A 160 25.65 16.56 -9.43
CA ILE A 160 27.09 16.31 -9.50
C ILE A 160 27.39 15.25 -10.57
N ARG A 161 26.61 14.18 -10.65
CA ARG A 161 26.78 13.12 -11.66
C ARG A 161 26.57 13.65 -13.08
N LYS A 162 25.53 14.45 -13.31
CA LYS A 162 25.25 15.10 -14.60
C LYS A 162 26.40 16.03 -15.00
N ARG A 163 26.88 16.85 -14.05
CA ARG A 163 28.01 17.76 -14.26
C ARG A 163 29.32 17.02 -14.55
N TRP A 164 29.59 15.92 -13.85
CA TRP A 164 30.76 15.07 -14.09
C TRP A 164 30.74 14.43 -15.48
N HIS A 165 29.58 13.94 -15.92
CA HIS A 165 29.44 13.41 -17.29
C HIS A 165 29.73 14.49 -18.34
N HIS A 166 29.23 15.72 -18.12
CA HIS A 166 29.51 16.85 -19.01
C HIS A 166 30.99 17.24 -19.05
N SER A 167 31.65 17.21 -17.89
CA SER A 167 33.08 17.53 -17.77
C SER A 167 33.96 16.52 -18.50
N LYS A 168 33.63 15.22 -18.41
CA LYS A 168 34.38 14.15 -19.10
C LYS A 168 34.10 14.07 -20.59
N ASN A 169 32.84 14.23 -20.98
CA ASN A 169 32.45 14.20 -22.38
C ASN A 169 31.44 15.31 -22.65
N LYS A 170 31.89 16.34 -23.38
CA LYS A 170 31.06 17.49 -23.78
C LYS A 170 29.95 17.09 -24.76
N LYS A 171 29.98 15.86 -25.27
CA LYS A 171 29.01 15.26 -26.18
C LYS A 171 27.97 14.42 -25.43
N ARG A 172 26.74 14.37 -25.95
CA ARG A 172 25.64 13.57 -25.39
C ARG A 172 25.92 12.09 -25.56
N PHE A 173 25.63 11.29 -24.53
CA PHE A 173 25.92 9.84 -24.49
C PHE A 173 25.32 9.04 -25.67
N VAL A 174 24.11 9.40 -26.14
CA VAL A 174 23.36 8.59 -27.13
C VAL A 174 23.72 8.93 -28.58
N CYS A 175 24.00 10.20 -28.88
CA CYS A 175 24.14 10.65 -30.28
C CYS A 175 25.41 11.47 -30.55
N GLU A 176 26.33 11.53 -29.59
CA GLU A 176 27.65 12.17 -29.70
C GLU A 176 27.65 13.65 -30.14
N LYS A 177 26.49 14.31 -30.14
CA LYS A 177 26.36 15.74 -30.43
C LYS A 177 26.83 16.58 -29.24
N PRO A 178 27.54 17.72 -29.46
CA PRO A 178 27.95 18.60 -28.37
C PRO A 178 26.73 19.18 -27.66
N THR A 179 26.73 19.12 -26.33
CA THR A 179 25.61 19.56 -25.48
C THR A 179 25.63 21.06 -25.17
N LEU A 180 26.74 21.74 -25.48
CA LEU A 180 26.97 23.17 -25.21
C LEU A 180 26.73 23.60 -23.74
N GLY A 181 26.68 22.66 -22.80
CA GLY A 181 26.36 22.94 -21.39
C GLY A 181 24.88 23.21 -21.13
N ILE A 182 24.01 23.02 -22.12
CA ILE A 182 22.58 23.26 -22.02
C ILE A 182 21.92 21.99 -21.50
N PHE A 183 21.67 21.95 -20.19
CA PHE A 183 20.91 20.90 -19.53
C PHE A 183 19.53 21.43 -19.15
N ASN A 184 18.57 21.26 -20.05
CA ASN A 184 17.19 21.63 -19.76
C ASN A 184 16.52 20.53 -18.93
N THR A 185 15.72 20.95 -17.95
CA THR A 185 14.77 20.07 -17.27
C THR A 185 13.80 19.52 -18.32
N ALA A 186 13.73 18.19 -18.43
CA ALA A 186 12.91 17.53 -19.44
C ALA A 186 11.41 17.53 -19.03
N HIS A 187 10.79 18.71 -18.98
CA HIS A 187 9.40 18.91 -18.53
C HIS A 187 8.40 18.04 -19.30
N GLU A 188 8.57 17.90 -20.62
CA GLU A 188 7.71 17.04 -21.44
C GLU A 188 7.87 15.55 -21.12
N ILE A 189 9.10 15.10 -20.81
CA ILE A 189 9.36 13.72 -20.40
C ILE A 189 8.78 13.48 -19.02
N ARG A 190 8.97 14.41 -18.06
CA ARG A 190 8.34 14.32 -16.72
C ARG A 190 6.81 14.27 -16.84
N LYS A 191 6.21 15.08 -17.72
CA LYS A 191 4.77 15.05 -18.03
C LYS A 191 4.33 13.72 -18.66
N ARG A 192 5.10 13.15 -19.59
CA ARG A 192 4.84 11.83 -20.20
C ARG A 192 5.00 10.67 -19.21
N MET A 193 5.99 10.73 -18.33
CA MET A 193 6.20 9.73 -17.28
C MET A 193 5.09 9.80 -16.24
N ALA A 194 4.65 11.01 -15.84
CA ALA A 194 3.50 11.21 -14.96
C ALA A 194 2.17 10.78 -15.60
N ALA A 195 2.05 10.86 -16.94
CA ALA A 195 0.90 10.34 -17.68
C ALA A 195 0.93 8.81 -17.84
N LYS A 196 2.13 8.20 -17.96
CA LYS A 196 2.30 6.73 -18.02
C LYS A 196 2.21 6.04 -16.66
N GLY A 197 2.47 6.76 -15.57
CA GLY A 197 2.35 6.27 -14.18
C GLY A 197 0.95 6.42 -13.59
N LYS A 198 -0.03 6.86 -14.38
CA LYS A 198 -1.45 6.90 -14.02
C LYS A 198 -2.18 5.72 -14.63
#